data_AF-A0AAE3HSM1-F1
#
_entry.id   AF-A0AAE3HSM1-F1
#
_cell.length_a   1.000
_cell.length_b   1.000
_cell.length_c   1.000
_cell.angle_alpha   90.00
_cell.angle_beta   90.00
_cell.angle_gamma   90.00
#
_symmetry.space_group_name_H-M   'P 1'
#
loop_
_entity.id
_entity.type
_entity.pdbx_description
1 polymer ?
#
loop_
_entity_poly.entity_id
_entity_poly.type
_entity_poly.pdbx_seq_one_letter_code
_entity_poly.pdbx_strand_id
1 'polypeptide(L)'
;MKDNAKEETIKVKQYAIQGENKPPFQAIERFLQALTNNHCIKARAILNSFPELATLRGNFFPLPLLIAASHGNTQLMNELLEKGACPHLASNQPFFIKLPEKSKKYIHMICSFRKGILDKIQGLH
;
A
#
# COMPACT_ATOMS: atom_id res chain seq x y z
N MET A 1 20.71 24.74 19.74
CA MET A 1 20.18 23.49 19.15
C MET A 1 18.75 23.76 18.71
N LYS A 2 18.57 24.23 17.48
CA LYS A 2 17.30 24.72 16.96
C LYS A 2 16.86 23.83 15.79
N ASP A 3 15.58 23.44 15.83
CA ASP A 3 14.71 23.24 14.67
C ASP A 3 14.91 22.03 13.73
N ASN A 4 15.36 20.86 14.19
CA ASN A 4 15.33 19.66 13.32
C ASN A 4 13.95 18.96 13.22
N ALA A 5 13.04 19.22 14.17
CA ALA A 5 11.73 18.55 14.20
C ALA A 5 10.68 19.16 13.26
N LYS A 6 10.82 20.44 12.89
CA LYS A 6 9.85 21.15 12.03
C LYS A 6 10.07 20.86 10.54
N GLU A 7 11.30 20.59 10.14
CA GLU A 7 11.68 20.36 8.74
C GLU A 7 11.22 18.99 8.21
N GLU A 8 11.23 17.95 9.05
CA GLU A 8 10.69 16.62 8.69
C GLU A 8 9.16 16.63 8.57
N THR A 9 8.45 17.41 9.40
CA THR A 9 6.97 17.55 9.31
C THR A 9 6.47 18.18 8.01
N ILE A 10 7.32 18.89 7.24
CA ILE A 10 6.89 19.57 6.00
C ILE A 10 6.89 18.60 4.81
N LYS A 11 7.77 17.59 4.78
CA LYS A 11 7.88 16.64 3.67
C LYS A 11 6.77 15.59 3.65
N VAL A 12 6.19 15.27 4.81
CA VAL A 12 5.13 14.25 4.92
C VAL A 12 3.71 14.81 4.76
N LYS A 13 3.53 16.07 4.37
CA LYS A 13 2.19 16.65 4.13
C LYS A 13 1.56 16.27 2.78
N GLN A 14 2.31 15.62 1.89
CA GLN A 14 1.80 15.17 0.58
C GLN A 14 1.55 13.66 0.57
N TYR A 15 0.56 13.23 1.36
CA TYR A 15 -0.04 11.90 1.19
C TYR A 15 -1.54 12.01 0.94
N ALA A 16 -2.05 11.01 0.25
CA ALA A 16 -3.47 10.79 0.05
C ALA A 16 -3.83 9.40 0.55
N ILE A 17 -5.05 9.29 1.04
CA ILE A 17 -5.72 8.06 1.48
C ILE A 17 -7.14 8.12 0.93
N GLN A 18 -7.74 6.98 0.66
CA GLN A 18 -9.16 6.90 0.36
C GLN A 18 -9.97 7.00 1.65
N GLY A 19 -11.09 7.73 1.61
CA GLY A 19 -11.95 7.93 2.77
C GLY A 19 -11.77 9.29 3.45
N GLU A 20 -12.78 9.66 4.24
CA GLU A 20 -12.84 10.96 4.93
C GLU A 20 -12.06 10.96 6.25
N ASN A 21 -11.87 9.79 6.85
CA ASN A 21 -11.16 9.66 8.11
C ASN A 21 -9.65 9.64 7.88
N LYS A 22 -8.97 10.72 8.28
CA LYS A 22 -7.51 10.78 8.20
C LYS A 22 -6.91 10.24 9.49
N PRO A 23 -6.15 9.12 9.43
CA PRO A 23 -5.52 8.57 10.61
C PRO A 23 -4.50 9.58 11.16
N PRO A 24 -4.25 9.55 12.48
CA PRO A 24 -3.27 10.44 13.07
C PRO A 24 -1.89 10.19 12.43
N PHE A 25 -1.11 11.26 12.26
CA PHE A 25 0.21 11.20 11.63
C PHE A 25 1.11 10.10 12.22
N GLN A 26 1.08 9.94 13.55
CA GLN A 26 1.83 8.91 14.25
C GLN A 26 1.42 7.48 13.86
N ALA A 27 0.15 7.24 13.52
CA ALA A 27 -0.29 5.93 13.04
C ALA A 27 0.27 5.64 11.64
N ILE A 28 0.30 6.65 10.76
CA ILE A 28 0.91 6.54 9.42
C ILE A 28 2.39 6.18 9.54
N GLU A 29 3.13 6.91 10.37
CA GLU A 29 4.56 6.69 10.58
C GLU A 29 4.84 5.28 11.13
N ARG A 30 4.13 4.88 12.18
CA ARG A 30 4.25 3.55 12.78
C ARG A 30 3.88 2.45 11.80
N PHE A 31 2.88 2.68 10.95
CA PHE A 31 2.47 1.74 9.92
C PHE A 31 3.57 1.57 8.86
N LEU A 32 4.08 2.66 8.30
CA LEU A 32 5.16 2.63 7.32
C LEU A 32 6.43 2.00 7.89
N GLN A 33 6.77 2.31 9.14
CA GLN A 33 7.89 1.68 9.85
C GLN A 33 7.66 0.18 10.04
N ALA A 34 6.44 -0.25 10.40
CA ALA A 34 6.12 -1.67 10.54
C ALA A 34 6.22 -2.40 9.20
N LEU A 35 5.74 -1.80 8.09
CA LEU A 35 5.87 -2.38 6.75
C LEU A 35 7.32 -2.53 6.33
N THR A 36 8.13 -1.49 6.49
CA THR A 36 9.53 -1.45 6.06
C THR A 36 10.40 -2.46 6.83
N ASN A 37 10.05 -2.73 8.09
CA ASN A 37 10.71 -3.75 8.91
C ASN A 37 10.07 -5.14 8.80
N ASN A 38 9.10 -5.33 7.89
CA ASN A 38 8.30 -6.55 7.74
C ASN A 38 7.68 -7.06 9.07
N HIS A 39 7.34 -6.14 9.97
CA HIS A 39 6.68 -6.43 11.25
C HIS A 39 5.18 -6.68 11.04
N CYS A 40 4.87 -7.82 10.44
CA CYS A 40 3.53 -8.22 9.98
C CYS A 40 2.43 -8.03 11.04
N ILE A 41 2.68 -8.49 12.28
CA ILE A 41 1.70 -8.42 13.37
C ILE A 41 1.39 -6.97 13.73
N LYS A 42 2.43 -6.12 13.81
CA LYS A 42 2.26 -4.68 14.10
C LYS A 42 1.55 -3.97 12.94
N ALA A 43 1.96 -4.24 11.71
CA ALA A 43 1.34 -3.68 10.52
C ALA A 43 -0.15 -4.03 10.46
N ARG A 44 -0.50 -5.30 10.70
CA ARG A 44 -1.89 -5.77 10.76
C ARG A 44 -2.68 -5.13 11.90
N ALA A 45 -2.11 -5.05 13.10
CA ALA A 45 -2.79 -4.42 14.23
C ALA A 45 -3.13 -2.95 13.94
N ILE A 46 -2.21 -2.20 13.34
CA ILE A 46 -2.44 -0.81 12.95
C ILE A 46 -3.48 -0.73 11.81
N LEU A 47 -3.37 -1.60 10.81
CA LEU A 47 -4.29 -1.65 9.67
C LEU A 47 -5.72 -1.98 10.09
N ASN A 48 -5.91 -2.81 11.12
CA ASN A 48 -7.23 -3.11 11.67
C ASN A 48 -7.87 -1.90 12.37
N SER A 49 -7.06 -1.05 13.01
CA SER A 49 -7.53 0.19 13.60
C SER A 49 -7.76 1.31 12.57
N PHE A 50 -7.00 1.29 11.47
CA PHE A 50 -7.03 2.30 10.41
C PHE A 50 -7.01 1.64 9.02
N PRO A 51 -8.13 1.05 8.56
CA PRO A 51 -8.19 0.33 7.28
C PRO A 51 -7.82 1.18 6.05
N GLU A 52 -8.07 2.49 6.11
CA GLU A 52 -7.76 3.46 5.05
C GLU A 52 -6.26 3.51 4.71
N LEU A 53 -5.40 3.11 5.65
CA LEU A 53 -3.95 3.03 5.45
C LEU A 53 -3.56 2.04 4.34
N ALA A 54 -4.42 1.09 3.98
CA ALA A 54 -4.17 0.20 2.83
C ALA A 54 -4.01 0.95 1.50
N THR A 55 -4.66 2.12 1.40
CA THR A 55 -4.70 2.94 0.17
C THR A 55 -3.72 4.12 0.23
N LEU A 56 -2.94 4.20 1.30
CA LEU A 56 -1.98 5.27 1.54
C LEU A 56 -1.02 5.40 0.36
N ARG A 57 -0.92 6.62 -0.17
CA ARG A 57 0.02 6.97 -1.23
C ARG A 57 0.64 8.32 -0.91
N GLY A 58 1.93 8.45 -1.19
CA GLY A 58 2.64 9.71 -1.03
C GLY A 58 3.75 9.82 -2.05
N ASN A 59 4.22 11.03 -2.28
CA ASN A 59 5.29 11.27 -3.25
C ASN A 59 6.66 10.73 -2.79
N PHE A 60 6.80 10.46 -1.49
CA PHE A 60 8.08 10.11 -0.87
C PHE A 60 8.19 8.66 -0.38
N PHE A 61 7.11 7.87 -0.47
CA PHE A 61 7.13 6.48 -0.02
C PHE A 61 6.34 5.58 -0.99
N PRO A 62 6.76 4.31 -1.18
CA PRO A 62 6.02 3.36 -2.00
C PRO A 62 4.64 3.04 -1.41
N LEU A 63 3.72 2.61 -2.27
CA LEU A 63 2.43 2.09 -1.82
C LEU A 63 2.61 0.96 -0.81
N PRO A 64 1.78 0.86 0.25
CA PRO A 64 1.83 -0.23 1.22
C PRO A 64 1.91 -1.61 0.59
N LEU A 65 1.15 -1.83 -0.49
CA LEU A 65 1.14 -3.08 -1.26
C LEU A 65 2.52 -3.40 -1.87
N LEU A 66 3.26 -2.39 -2.34
CA LEU A 66 4.61 -2.57 -2.89
C LEU A 66 5.64 -2.87 -1.81
N ILE A 67 5.50 -2.27 -0.63
CA ILE A 67 6.41 -2.55 0.50
C ILE A 67 6.22 -4.01 0.95
N ALA A 68 4.97 -4.45 1.19
CA ALA A 68 4.67 -5.85 1.52
C ALA A 68 5.15 -6.82 0.43
N ALA A 69 4.99 -6.46 -0.85
CA ALA A 69 5.46 -7.23 -1.98
C ALA A 69 6.99 -7.35 -2.05
N SER A 70 7.72 -6.30 -1.67
CA SER A 70 9.20 -6.34 -1.63
C SER A 70 9.74 -7.33 -0.61
N HIS A 71 9.00 -7.56 0.47
CA HIS A 71 9.30 -8.59 1.46
C HIS A 71 8.76 -9.98 1.08
N GLY A 72 8.06 -10.12 -0.06
CA GLY A 72 7.43 -11.37 -0.47
C GLY A 72 6.30 -11.83 0.45
N ASN A 73 5.74 -10.92 1.24
CA ASN A 73 4.75 -11.24 2.26
C ASN A 73 3.34 -11.30 1.68
N THR A 74 3.00 -12.43 1.09
CA THR A 74 1.69 -12.63 0.43
C THR A 74 0.51 -12.46 1.39
N GLN A 75 0.67 -12.82 2.67
CA GLN A 75 -0.42 -12.68 3.64
C GLN A 75 -0.77 -11.20 3.88
N LEU A 76 0.24 -10.37 4.13
CA LEU A 76 0.03 -8.93 4.29
C LEU A 76 -0.44 -8.26 2.99
N MET A 77 0.03 -8.74 1.83
CA MET A 77 -0.48 -8.28 0.54
C MET A 77 -1.99 -8.56 0.42
N ASN A 78 -2.47 -9.73 0.85
CA ASN A 78 -3.89 -10.07 0.82
C ASN A 78 -4.72 -9.16 1.70
N GLU A 79 -4.26 -8.91 2.93
CA GLU A 79 -4.94 -8.00 3.85
C GLU A 79 -5.06 -6.59 3.25
N LEU A 80 -3.99 -6.08 2.64
CA LEU A 80 -4.01 -4.78 1.97
C LEU A 80 -5.01 -4.76 0.80
N LEU A 81 -5.06 -5.81 -0.01
CA LEU A 81 -6.00 -5.94 -1.13
C LEU A 81 -7.45 -6.03 -0.64
N GLU A 82 -7.72 -6.77 0.43
CA GLU A 82 -9.03 -6.87 1.08
C GLU A 82 -9.49 -5.52 1.64
N LYS A 83 -8.55 -4.69 2.11
CA LYS A 83 -8.80 -3.31 2.57
C LYS A 83 -8.78 -2.26 1.46
N GLY A 84 -8.78 -2.67 0.20
CA GLY A 84 -8.98 -1.77 -0.95
C GLY A 84 -7.69 -1.26 -1.60
N ALA A 85 -6.51 -1.81 -1.29
CA ALA A 85 -5.30 -1.48 -2.02
C ALA A 85 -5.45 -1.84 -3.51
N CYS A 86 -5.10 -0.91 -4.40
CA CYS A 86 -5.24 -1.09 -5.85
C CYS A 86 -4.01 -1.78 -6.46
N PRO A 87 -4.10 -3.04 -6.93
CA PRO A 87 -2.96 -3.74 -7.53
C PRO A 87 -2.52 -3.13 -8.87
N HIS A 88 -3.45 -2.57 -9.66
CA HIS A 88 -3.14 -1.87 -10.91
C HIS A 88 -2.30 -0.61 -10.67
N LEU A 89 -2.59 0.12 -9.58
CA LEU A 89 -1.80 1.29 -9.21
C LEU A 89 -0.39 0.86 -8.82
N ALA A 90 -0.27 -0.24 -8.08
CA ALA A 90 1.02 -0.82 -7.69
C ALA A 90 1.84 -1.30 -8.91
N SER A 91 1.23 -2.02 -9.87
CA SER A 91 1.94 -2.50 -11.06
C SER A 91 2.45 -1.38 -11.97
N ASN A 92 1.82 -0.20 -11.92
CA ASN A 92 2.21 0.96 -12.72
C ASN A 92 3.28 1.85 -12.05
N GLN A 93 3.71 1.53 -10.82
CA GLN A 93 4.78 2.29 -10.17
C GLN A 93 6.16 1.89 -10.71
N PRO A 94 7.10 2.84 -10.89
CA PRO A 94 8.48 2.53 -11.27
C PRO A 94 9.17 1.52 -10.33
N PHE A 95 8.80 1.50 -9.05
CA PHE A 95 9.36 0.56 -8.07
C PHE A 95 8.97 -0.91 -8.33
N PHE A 96 7.85 -1.16 -9.02
CA PHE A 96 7.33 -2.51 -9.27
C PHE A 96 8.34 -3.42 -9.99
N ILE A 97 9.11 -2.88 -10.94
CA ILE A 97 10.07 -3.67 -11.73
C ILE A 97 11.17 -4.30 -10.85
N LYS A 98 11.48 -3.69 -9.71
CA LYS A 98 12.52 -4.11 -8.76
C LYS A 98 12.04 -5.20 -7.79
N LEU A 99 10.74 -5.53 -7.80
CA LEU A 99 10.18 -6.54 -6.90
C LEU A 99 10.64 -7.97 -7.28
N PRO A 100 10.67 -8.90 -6.30
CA PRO A 100 10.87 -10.31 -6.58
C PRO A 100 9.87 -10.85 -7.60
N GLU A 101 10.31 -11.76 -8.48
CA GLU A 101 9.47 -12.36 -9.53
C GLU A 101 8.16 -12.95 -8.99
N LYS A 102 8.22 -13.62 -7.83
CA LYS A 102 7.04 -14.19 -7.17
C LYS A 102 5.99 -13.11 -6.88
N SER A 103 6.42 -11.98 -6.33
CA SER A 103 5.54 -10.85 -5.99
C SER A 103 4.99 -10.16 -7.22
N LYS A 104 5.80 -10.00 -8.28
CA LYS A 104 5.35 -9.44 -9.57
C LYS A 104 4.28 -10.32 -10.20
N LYS A 105 4.52 -11.63 -10.29
CA LYS A 105 3.55 -12.61 -10.78
C LYS A 105 2.26 -12.57 -9.98
N TYR A 106 2.36 -12.46 -8.66
CA TYR A 106 1.19 -12.37 -7.79
C TYR A 106 0.32 -11.15 -8.09
N ILE A 107 0.92 -9.95 -8.15
CA ILE A 107 0.21 -8.72 -8.46
C ILE A 107 -0.36 -8.75 -9.88
N HIS A 108 0.43 -9.19 -10.88
CA HIS A 108 -0.04 -9.33 -12.26
C HIS A 108 -1.22 -10.30 -12.39
N MET A 109 -1.17 -11.44 -11.69
CA MET A 109 -2.27 -12.42 -11.67
C MET A 109 -3.57 -11.75 -11.19
N ILE A 110 -3.50 -10.96 -10.11
CA ILE A 110 -4.68 -10.25 -9.58
C ILE A 110 -5.19 -9.20 -10.57
N CYS A 111 -4.30 -8.43 -11.21
CA CYS A 111 -4.67 -7.45 -12.23
C CYS A 111 -5.41 -8.12 -13.41
N SER A 112 -4.85 -9.19 -13.95
CA SER A 112 -5.43 -9.95 -15.07
C SER A 112 -6.76 -10.60 -14.72
N PHE A 113 -6.90 -11.13 -13.49
CA PHE A 113 -8.13 -11.76 -13.04
C PHE A 113 -9.29 -10.75 -12.98
N ARG A 114 -9.06 -9.55 -12.43
CA ARG A 114 -10.09 -8.50 -12.37
C ARG A 114 -10.52 -8.02 -13.76
N LYS A 115 -9.57 -7.87 -14.69
CA LYS A 115 -9.88 -7.49 -16.07
C LYS A 115 -10.78 -8.53 -16.76
N GLY A 116 -10.44 -9.81 -16.63
CA GLY A 116 -11.23 -10.89 -17.24
C GLY A 116 -12.67 -11.02 -16.70
N ILE A 117 -12.93 -10.65 -15.44
CA ILE A 117 -14.29 -10.59 -14.90
C ILE A 117 -15.06 -9.41 -15.50
N LEU A 118 -14.45 -8.22 -15.55
CA LEU A 118 -15.11 -7.01 -16.08
C LEU A 118 -15.44 -7.16 -17.56
N ASP A 119 -14.52 -7.69 -18.37
CA ASP A 119 -14.71 -7.92 -19.80
C ASP A 119 -15.88 -8.90 -20.07
N LYS A 120 -16.06 -9.91 -19.21
CA LYS A 120 -17.18 -10.87 -19.30
C LYS A 120 -18.53 -10.27 -18.92
N ILE A 121 -18.56 -9.30 -18.01
CA ILE A 121 -19.81 -8.63 -17.60
C ILE A 121 -20.23 -7.60 -18.66
N GLN A 122 -19.27 -6.94 -19.30
CA GLN A 122 -19.55 -5.91 -20.32
C GLN A 122 -19.84 -6.49 -21.71
N GLY A 123 -19.37 -7.69 -22.04
CA GLY A 123 -19.67 -8.40 -23.30
C GLY A 123 -21.02 -9.11 -23.34
N LEU A 124 -21.92 -8.84 -22.38
CA LEU A 124 -23.27 -9.44 -22.27
C LEU A 124 -24.39 -8.52 -22.79
N HIS A 125 -24.06 -7.49 -23.56
CA HIS A 125 -25.01 -6.60 -24.23
C HIS A 125 -25.01 -6.76 -25.75
#